data_AF-A0A7J4I4V6-F1
#
_entry.id   AF-A0A7J4I4V6-F1
#
_cell.length_a   1.000
_cell.length_b   1.000
_cell.length_c   1.000
_cell.angle_alpha   90.00
_cell.angle_beta   90.00
_cell.angle_gamma   90.00
#
_symmetry.space_group_name_H-M   'P 1'
#
loop_
_entity.id
_entity.type
_entity.pdbx_description
1 polymer ?
#
loop_
_entity_poly.entity_id
_entity_poly.type
_entity_poly.pdbx_seq_one_letter_code
_entity_poly.pdbx_strand_id
1 'polypeptide(L)'
;MTENPYSLSQDQYKADLKALRARDPRKMRELLDTHFLKIFLGSAYDKVISKSVLKVLKRKAREGEIDAATLERIVKEGLLHVEHIKRDKLSGLHIYDRGMLVEADHYLPARTGDEDGNQHIARTIYSIFHDPSARERAGQAQQFFHELAGYTREHADAPWIRIALRHLKTMEPTYNQRNIVGNLFLGQAQDLHETLKDVNLDERVSHLRVIDRIELILGYYARSFAQTAQGRTLATAKNGKQQELFKPVDHRRLLYEKVLLRADPTLKNKPDEEWKDLADLLAIETHLPQTVVHGDALPANMMVQGAGSRTFYTPIDFEFACVDYAEKMLVQRWAKSGIYDHLGRSLAREVSEKDTVEQELIDKALHTYQALGVAVDRTEFEQLIGKLKIENHLQWAARHKKYADDLKDDLKASDDTIKKQEDLTQYFHTLAVLEIKRQGLISEDATASTDHRIAYLAGLFGETLSEAE
;
A
#
# COMPACT_ATOMS: atom_id res chain seq x y z
N MET A 1 21.77 -0.17 38.41
CA MET A 1 21.20 -1.23 37.56
C MET A 1 19.71 -0.97 37.47
N THR A 2 19.25 -0.42 36.35
CA THR A 2 17.84 -0.12 36.09
C THR A 2 17.21 -1.34 35.42
N GLU A 3 16.22 -1.93 36.08
CA GLU A 3 15.45 -3.06 35.54
C GLU A 3 14.83 -2.69 34.18
N ASN A 4 14.90 -3.62 33.24
CA ASN A 4 14.28 -3.50 31.94
C ASN A 4 12.74 -3.44 32.11
N PRO A 5 12.06 -2.35 31.74
CA PRO A 5 10.61 -2.22 31.91
C PRO A 5 9.79 -3.17 31.02
N TYR A 6 10.45 -3.97 30.17
CA TYR A 6 9.85 -4.97 29.29
C TYR A 6 9.90 -6.41 29.83
N SER A 7 10.40 -6.66 31.05
CA SER A 7 10.37 -8.02 31.61
C SER A 7 9.02 -8.31 32.27
N LEU A 8 8.11 -8.94 31.53
CA LEU A 8 7.12 -9.82 32.16
C LEU A 8 7.89 -10.84 32.99
N SER A 9 7.48 -11.10 34.24
CA SER A 9 8.09 -12.20 34.99
C SER A 9 7.91 -13.48 34.16
N GLN A 10 8.96 -14.29 34.01
CA GLN A 10 8.89 -15.53 33.24
C GLN A 10 7.74 -16.42 33.72
N ASP A 11 7.36 -16.29 34.98
CA ASP A 11 6.29 -17.04 35.61
C ASP A 11 4.90 -16.53 35.20
N GLN A 12 4.70 -15.21 35.01
CA GLN A 12 3.47 -14.64 34.46
C GLN A 12 3.26 -15.08 33.01
N TYR A 13 4.32 -15.00 32.19
CA TYR A 13 4.29 -15.43 30.79
C TYR A 13 4.01 -16.93 30.64
N LYS A 14 4.59 -17.77 31.52
CA LYS A 14 4.34 -19.23 31.56
C LYS A 14 2.93 -19.56 32.06
N ALA A 15 2.41 -18.83 33.05
CA ALA A 15 1.06 -19.00 33.55
C ALA A 15 0.02 -18.61 32.49
N ASP A 16 0.24 -17.50 31.79
CA ASP A 16 -0.59 -17.07 30.66
C ASP A 16 -0.50 -18.10 29.54
N LEU A 17 0.69 -18.56 29.13
CA LEU A 17 0.86 -19.63 28.12
C LEU A 17 0.14 -20.93 28.49
N LYS A 18 0.11 -21.30 29.77
CA LYS A 18 -0.58 -22.50 30.26
C LYS A 18 -2.10 -22.32 30.22
N ALA A 19 -2.61 -21.14 30.59
CA ALA A 19 -4.02 -20.78 30.46
C ALA A 19 -4.47 -20.63 29.00
N LEU A 20 -3.54 -20.19 28.13
CA LEU A 20 -3.69 -19.99 26.69
C LEU A 20 -3.77 -21.34 25.94
N ARG A 21 -2.92 -22.32 26.27
CA ARG A 21 -2.95 -23.68 25.66
C ARG A 21 -4.24 -24.46 25.92
N ALA A 22 -5.04 -24.05 26.90
CA ALA A 22 -6.30 -24.69 27.25
C ALA A 22 -7.53 -24.16 26.45
N ARG A 23 -7.35 -23.19 25.53
CA ARG A 23 -8.46 -22.58 24.75
C ARG A 23 -8.33 -22.84 23.25
N ASP A 24 -9.47 -22.75 22.55
CA ASP A 24 -9.62 -22.84 21.08
C ASP A 24 -8.53 -22.01 20.34
N PRO A 25 -7.79 -22.61 19.38
CA PRO A 25 -6.76 -21.94 18.58
C PRO A 25 -7.19 -20.62 17.91
N ARG A 26 -8.48 -20.45 17.58
CA ARG A 26 -9.00 -19.18 17.03
C ARG A 26 -9.03 -18.06 18.07
N LYS A 27 -9.57 -18.36 19.26
CA LYS A 27 -9.59 -17.43 20.42
C LYS A 27 -8.18 -17.09 20.92
N MET A 28 -7.24 -18.00 20.71
CA MET A 28 -5.81 -17.81 20.99
C MET A 28 -5.15 -16.76 20.12
N ARG A 29 -5.46 -16.76 18.82
CA ARG A 29 -4.93 -15.78 17.88
C ARG A 29 -5.47 -14.38 18.21
N GLU A 30 -6.77 -14.26 18.45
CA GLU A 30 -7.43 -13.01 18.88
C GLU A 30 -6.84 -12.42 20.18
N LEU A 31 -6.55 -13.25 21.18
CA LEU A 31 -5.93 -12.83 22.45
C LEU A 31 -4.47 -12.35 22.29
N LEU A 32 -3.70 -13.03 21.44
CA LEU A 32 -2.32 -12.65 21.11
C LEU A 32 -2.29 -11.36 20.30
N ASP A 33 -3.21 -11.20 19.35
CA ASP A 33 -3.36 -9.99 18.56
C ASP A 33 -3.73 -8.80 19.45
N THR A 34 -4.65 -8.99 20.41
CA THR A 34 -5.03 -7.98 21.42
C THR A 34 -3.88 -7.58 22.35
N HIS A 35 -3.07 -8.54 22.79
CA HIS A 35 -1.88 -8.25 23.60
C HIS A 35 -0.78 -7.57 22.79
N PHE A 36 -0.70 -7.86 21.50
CA PHE A 36 0.35 -7.36 20.63
C PHE A 36 0.31 -5.83 20.48
N LEU A 37 -0.87 -5.23 20.26
CA LEU A 37 -1.03 -3.77 20.27
C LEU A 37 -0.70 -3.16 21.65
N LYS A 38 -1.09 -3.81 22.75
CA LYS A 38 -0.76 -3.37 24.12
C LYS A 38 0.75 -3.37 24.39
N ILE A 39 1.45 -4.39 23.89
CA ILE A 39 2.91 -4.51 24.01
C ILE A 39 3.63 -3.46 23.15
N PHE A 40 3.21 -3.27 21.89
CA PHE A 40 3.85 -2.31 20.98
C PHE A 40 3.56 -0.85 21.34
N LEU A 41 2.32 -0.52 21.71
CA LEU A 41 1.95 0.83 22.13
C LEU A 41 2.40 1.14 23.57
N GLY A 42 2.72 0.12 24.38
CA GLY A 42 3.22 0.24 25.75
C GLY A 42 2.37 1.20 26.61
N SER A 43 3.04 2.09 27.36
CA SER A 43 2.36 3.13 28.17
C SER A 43 1.58 4.18 27.37
N ALA A 44 1.69 4.17 26.03
CA ALA A 44 0.92 5.03 25.15
C ALA A 44 -0.45 4.44 24.80
N TYR A 45 -0.68 3.14 24.99
CA TYR A 45 -1.90 2.42 24.57
C TYR A 45 -3.19 3.17 24.94
N ASP A 46 -3.39 3.45 26.23
CA ASP A 46 -4.58 4.17 26.72
C ASP A 46 -4.66 5.63 26.25
N LYS A 47 -3.50 6.28 25.99
CA LYS A 47 -3.47 7.67 25.49
C LYS A 47 -3.78 7.72 23.99
N VAL A 48 -3.27 6.78 23.20
CA VAL A 48 -3.46 6.71 21.75
C VAL A 48 -4.92 6.33 21.46
N ILE A 49 -5.39 5.24 22.06
CA ILE A 49 -6.71 4.67 21.79
C ILE A 49 -7.79 5.50 22.47
N SER A 50 -7.73 5.74 23.77
CA SER A 50 -8.85 6.37 24.47
C SER A 50 -8.89 7.89 24.32
N LYS A 51 -7.77 8.61 24.13
CA LYS A 51 -7.79 10.08 24.00
C LYS A 51 -7.87 10.57 22.55
N SER A 52 -7.11 9.97 21.63
CA SER A 52 -7.09 10.45 20.24
C SER A 52 -8.37 10.06 19.49
N VAL A 53 -8.83 8.81 19.64
CA VAL A 53 -10.11 8.36 19.08
C VAL A 53 -11.26 9.18 19.70
N LEU A 54 -11.30 9.35 21.02
CA LEU A 54 -12.35 10.14 21.68
C LEU A 54 -12.34 11.61 21.24
N LYS A 55 -11.17 12.21 21.02
CA LYS A 55 -11.07 13.59 20.48
C LYS A 55 -11.74 13.68 19.10
N VAL A 56 -11.53 12.67 18.25
CA VAL A 56 -12.15 12.62 16.91
C VAL A 56 -13.65 12.37 17.02
N LEU A 57 -14.09 11.43 17.86
CA LEU A 57 -15.52 11.19 18.09
C LEU A 57 -16.22 12.45 18.64
N LYS A 58 -15.59 13.21 19.54
CA LYS A 58 -16.08 14.52 20.01
C LYS A 58 -16.14 15.58 18.91
N ARG A 59 -15.22 15.57 17.96
CA ARG A 59 -15.27 16.45 16.78
C ARG A 59 -16.44 16.04 15.88
N LYS A 60 -16.54 14.75 15.55
CA LYS A 60 -17.57 14.18 14.69
C LYS A 60 -18.99 14.35 15.26
N ALA A 61 -19.12 14.32 16.59
CA ALA A 61 -20.38 14.63 17.26
C ALA A 61 -20.77 16.11 17.12
N ARG A 62 -19.80 17.03 17.20
CA ARG A 62 -20.04 18.48 16.94
C ARG A 62 -20.40 18.75 15.47
N GLU A 63 -19.87 17.95 14.56
CA GLU A 63 -20.19 17.97 13.12
C GLU A 63 -21.54 17.29 12.80
N GLY A 64 -22.21 16.68 13.77
CA GLY A 64 -23.49 16.00 13.60
C GLY A 64 -23.41 14.60 12.96
N GLU A 65 -22.20 14.08 12.74
CA GLU A 65 -22.01 12.72 12.20
C GLU A 65 -22.28 11.63 13.25
N ILE A 66 -22.10 11.96 14.53
CA ILE A 66 -22.42 11.11 15.69
C ILE A 66 -23.38 11.90 16.60
N ASP A 67 -24.43 11.27 17.12
CA ASP A 67 -25.30 11.95 18.08
C ASP A 67 -24.65 12.03 19.48
N ALA A 68 -25.04 13.05 20.26
CA ALA A 68 -24.46 13.31 21.56
C ALA A 68 -24.69 12.17 22.58
N ALA A 69 -25.82 11.46 22.50
CA ALA A 69 -26.17 10.37 23.40
C ALA A 69 -25.28 9.14 23.17
N THR A 70 -25.00 8.81 21.91
CA THR A 70 -24.04 7.76 21.54
C THR A 70 -22.64 8.08 22.07
N LEU A 71 -22.16 9.31 21.90
CA LEU A 71 -20.87 9.74 22.44
C LEU A 71 -20.81 9.67 23.97
N GLU A 72 -21.86 10.14 24.67
CA GLU A 72 -21.94 10.10 26.12
C GLU A 72 -21.89 8.65 26.64
N ARG A 73 -22.61 7.74 25.98
CA ARG A 73 -22.61 6.32 26.31
C ARG A 73 -21.24 5.68 26.13
N ILE A 74 -20.54 5.95 25.01
CA ILE A 74 -19.17 5.47 24.77
C ILE A 74 -18.22 5.88 25.90
N VAL A 75 -18.32 7.14 26.34
CA VAL A 75 -17.48 7.66 27.43
C VAL A 75 -17.84 7.04 28.78
N LYS A 76 -19.14 6.94 29.08
CA LYS A 76 -19.64 6.48 30.39
C LYS A 76 -19.44 4.97 30.60
N GLU A 77 -19.63 4.18 29.54
CA GLU A 77 -19.56 2.72 29.58
C GLU A 77 -18.18 2.17 29.23
N GLY A 78 -17.21 3.04 28.86
CA GLY A 78 -15.84 2.63 28.59
C GLY A 78 -15.69 1.77 27.33
N LEU A 79 -16.57 1.93 26.34
CA LEU A 79 -16.69 1.07 25.16
C LEU A 79 -15.59 1.27 24.11
N LEU A 80 -14.56 2.09 24.41
CA LEU A 80 -13.38 2.26 23.55
C LEU A 80 -12.33 1.20 23.89
N HIS A 81 -12.70 -0.07 23.74
CA HIS A 81 -11.76 -1.19 23.74
C HIS A 81 -11.54 -1.68 22.31
N VAL A 82 -10.38 -2.31 22.09
CA VAL A 82 -10.06 -2.96 20.81
C VAL A 82 -10.51 -4.41 20.92
N GLU A 83 -11.44 -4.82 20.08
CA GLU A 83 -11.96 -6.20 20.10
C GLU A 83 -11.29 -7.09 19.06
N HIS A 84 -11.05 -6.56 17.87
CA HIS A 84 -10.48 -7.32 16.76
C HIS A 84 -9.25 -6.62 16.20
N ILE A 85 -8.21 -7.42 15.91
CA ILE A 85 -6.96 -6.95 15.33
C ILE A 85 -6.62 -7.77 14.10
N LYS A 86 -6.64 -7.11 12.93
CA LYS A 86 -6.12 -7.68 11.68
C LYS A 86 -4.70 -7.14 11.49
N ARG A 87 -3.71 -8.04 11.64
CA ARG A 87 -2.34 -7.79 11.17
C ARG A 87 -2.29 -8.10 9.68
N ASP A 88 -1.85 -7.15 8.87
CA ASP A 88 -1.82 -7.37 7.43
C ASP A 88 -0.88 -8.53 7.06
N LYS A 89 -1.45 -9.46 6.28
CA LYS A 89 -0.83 -10.72 5.82
C LYS A 89 0.02 -10.52 4.57
N LEU A 90 -0.10 -9.39 3.86
CA LEU A 90 0.58 -9.18 2.58
C LEU A 90 1.89 -8.41 2.70
N SER A 91 2.17 -7.82 3.86
CA SER A 91 3.44 -7.17 4.14
C SER A 91 4.25 -7.94 5.21
N GLY A 92 3.57 -8.69 6.11
CA GLY A 92 3.97 -8.85 7.51
C GLY A 92 4.49 -10.17 8.05
N LEU A 93 5.01 -11.11 7.27
CA LEU A 93 5.61 -12.30 7.92
C LEU A 93 7.00 -12.01 8.51
N HIS A 94 7.77 -11.03 8.01
CA HIS A 94 9.06 -10.58 8.61
C HIS A 94 9.18 -9.06 8.81
N ILE A 95 8.05 -8.37 9.04
CA ILE A 95 8.09 -6.94 9.40
C ILE A 95 8.30 -6.74 10.90
N TYR A 96 9.49 -7.07 11.38
CA TYR A 96 10.00 -6.47 12.62
C TYR A 96 11.00 -5.34 12.34
N ASP A 97 11.20 -4.98 11.06
CA ASP A 97 12.24 -4.02 10.65
C ASP A 97 11.74 -2.74 9.96
N ARG A 98 10.47 -2.62 9.54
CA ARG A 98 10.06 -1.52 8.62
C ARG A 98 8.77 -0.77 8.95
N GLY A 99 7.70 -1.45 9.33
CA GLY A 99 6.47 -0.79 9.77
C GLY A 99 5.26 -1.69 9.58
N MET A 100 4.23 -1.54 10.40
CA MET A 100 3.15 -2.52 10.49
C MET A 100 1.79 -1.84 10.53
N LEU A 101 0.87 -2.39 9.74
CA LEU A 101 -0.53 -2.02 9.78
C LEU A 101 -1.31 -2.89 10.76
N VAL A 102 -2.05 -2.20 11.62
CA VAL A 102 -2.98 -2.83 12.55
C VAL A 102 -4.36 -2.20 12.39
N GLU A 103 -5.33 -3.02 11.99
CA GLU A 103 -6.75 -2.66 12.06
C GLU A 103 -7.27 -2.92 13.47
N ALA A 104 -8.05 -2.00 14.03
CA ALA A 104 -8.68 -2.13 15.34
C ALA A 104 -10.15 -1.70 15.26
N ASP A 105 -11.07 -2.63 15.54
CA ASP A 105 -12.50 -2.33 15.60
C ASP A 105 -12.91 -1.92 17.02
N HIS A 106 -13.67 -0.83 17.10
CA HIS A 106 -14.31 -0.31 18.29
C HIS A 106 -15.83 -0.37 18.11
N TYR A 107 -16.54 -1.04 19.02
CA TYR A 107 -17.98 -1.14 18.96
C TYR A 107 -18.61 0.13 19.53
N LEU A 108 -19.22 0.92 18.66
CA LEU A 108 -20.10 2.00 19.08
C LEU A 108 -21.51 1.43 19.24
N PRO A 109 -22.17 1.73 20.35
CA PRO A 109 -23.48 1.16 20.62
C PRO A 109 -24.53 1.78 19.66
N ALA A 110 -25.52 0.98 19.23
CA ALA A 110 -26.51 1.34 18.20
C ALA A 110 -27.30 2.61 18.57
N ARG A 111 -27.66 3.44 17.58
CA ARG A 111 -28.48 4.64 17.82
C ARG A 111 -29.79 4.29 18.51
N THR A 112 -30.25 5.14 19.42
CA THR A 112 -31.56 5.02 20.05
C THR A 112 -32.64 5.14 18.95
N GLY A 113 -33.29 4.03 18.61
CA GLY A 113 -34.33 3.97 17.57
C GLY A 113 -33.97 3.17 16.31
N ASP A 114 -32.75 2.62 16.19
CA ASP A 114 -32.43 1.67 15.13
C ASP A 114 -32.95 0.27 15.51
N GLU A 115 -34.08 -0.14 14.91
CA GLU A 115 -34.70 -1.46 15.13
C GLU A 115 -33.85 -2.62 14.58
N ASP A 116 -32.88 -2.34 13.71
CA ASP A 116 -32.07 -3.35 13.01
C ASP A 116 -30.79 -3.77 13.73
N GLY A 117 -30.51 -3.29 14.95
CA GLY A 117 -29.38 -3.79 15.76
C GLY A 117 -27.99 -3.62 15.12
N ASN A 118 -27.86 -2.83 14.06
CA ASN A 118 -26.60 -2.62 13.36
C ASN A 118 -25.63 -1.83 14.25
N GLN A 119 -24.62 -2.53 14.76
CA GLN A 119 -23.54 -1.94 15.54
C GLN A 119 -22.76 -0.94 14.68
N HIS A 120 -22.62 0.30 15.18
CA HIS A 120 -21.76 1.28 14.53
C HIS A 120 -20.30 0.91 14.85
N ILE A 121 -19.60 0.26 13.92
CA ILE A 121 -18.18 -0.03 14.11
C ILE A 121 -17.37 1.23 13.78
N ALA A 122 -16.54 1.68 14.72
CA ALA A 122 -15.47 2.61 14.43
C ALA A 122 -14.18 1.82 14.25
N ARG A 123 -13.59 1.91 13.06
CA ARG A 123 -12.38 1.18 12.70
C ARG A 123 -11.18 2.12 12.74
N THR A 124 -10.17 1.81 13.53
CA THR A 124 -8.91 2.53 13.51
C THR A 124 -7.84 1.72 12.79
N ILE A 125 -7.21 2.31 11.79
CA ILE A 125 -6.01 1.77 11.15
C ILE A 125 -4.79 2.45 11.77
N TYR A 126 -3.88 1.67 12.34
CA TYR A 126 -2.61 2.14 12.90
C TYR A 126 -1.45 1.68 12.00
N SER A 127 -0.75 2.62 11.38
CA SER A 127 0.59 2.40 10.81
C SER A 127 1.62 2.64 11.91
N ILE A 128 2.35 1.60 12.29
CA ILE A 128 3.38 1.62 13.33
C ILE A 128 4.74 1.54 12.67
N PHE A 129 5.64 2.47 12.95
CA PHE A 129 6.94 2.59 12.29
C PHE A 129 8.08 2.25 13.25
N HIS A 130 9.16 1.68 12.73
CA HIS A 130 10.41 1.53 13.50
C HIS A 130 11.24 2.82 13.43
N ASP A 131 11.28 3.47 12.27
CA ASP A 131 12.02 4.70 12.03
C ASP A 131 11.12 5.95 12.25
N PRO A 132 11.48 6.85 13.19
CA PRO A 132 10.78 8.12 13.36
C PRO A 132 10.70 8.96 12.08
N SER A 133 11.71 8.90 11.21
CA SER A 133 11.75 9.69 9.96
C SER A 133 10.73 9.19 8.95
N ALA A 134 10.58 7.86 8.83
CA ALA A 134 9.54 7.24 8.01
C ALA A 134 8.14 7.63 8.48
N ARG A 135 7.89 7.62 9.81
CA ARG A 135 6.64 8.10 10.38
C ARG A 135 6.38 9.59 10.09
N GLU A 136 7.40 10.44 10.17
CA GLU A 136 7.26 11.86 9.84
C GLU A 136 6.84 12.05 8.39
N ARG A 137 7.52 11.37 7.46
CA ARG A 137 7.19 11.37 6.04
C ARG A 137 5.77 10.88 5.80
N ALA A 138 5.35 9.76 6.39
CA ALA A 138 4.00 9.22 6.23
C ALA A 138 2.91 10.18 6.73
N GLY A 139 3.11 10.76 7.93
CA GLY A 139 2.17 11.72 8.48
C GLY A 139 2.07 13.02 7.67
N GLN A 140 3.20 13.52 7.14
CA GLN A 140 3.24 14.70 6.26
C GLN A 140 2.66 14.41 4.88
N ALA A 141 2.92 13.23 4.31
CA ALA A 141 2.32 12.80 3.06
C ALA A 141 0.80 12.73 3.18
N GLN A 142 0.28 12.13 4.24
CA GLN A 142 -1.16 12.06 4.45
C GLN A 142 -1.80 13.47 4.53
N GLN A 143 -1.15 14.42 5.22
CA GLN A 143 -1.57 15.83 5.23
C GLN A 143 -1.45 16.47 3.85
N PHE A 144 -0.35 16.23 3.13
CA PHE A 144 -0.15 16.72 1.77
C PHE A 144 -1.30 16.28 0.85
N PHE A 145 -1.67 15.00 0.86
CA PHE A 145 -2.78 14.48 0.03
C PHE A 145 -4.15 15.02 0.47
N HIS A 146 -4.35 15.25 1.78
CA HIS A 146 -5.57 15.89 2.28
C HIS A 146 -5.74 17.31 1.73
N GLU A 147 -4.68 18.12 1.85
CA GLU A 147 -4.68 19.51 1.38
C GLU A 147 -4.68 19.59 -0.16
N LEU A 148 -3.97 18.70 -0.84
CA LEU A 148 -4.00 18.57 -2.29
C LEU A 148 -5.41 18.30 -2.81
N ALA A 149 -6.18 17.43 -2.14
CA ALA A 149 -7.56 17.17 -2.53
C ALA A 149 -8.45 18.41 -2.36
N GLY A 150 -8.22 19.23 -1.33
CA GLY A 150 -8.86 20.54 -1.15
C GLY A 150 -8.48 21.51 -2.27
N TYR A 151 -7.17 21.71 -2.46
CA TYR A 151 -6.59 22.54 -3.51
C TYR A 151 -7.16 22.18 -4.90
N THR A 152 -7.20 20.89 -5.23
CA THR A 152 -7.70 20.42 -6.52
C THR A 152 -9.19 20.73 -6.70
N ARG A 153 -10.02 20.59 -5.66
CA ARG A 153 -11.45 20.94 -5.76
C ARG A 153 -11.68 22.43 -6.00
N GLU A 154 -10.82 23.27 -5.46
CA GLU A 154 -10.90 24.73 -5.61
C GLU A 154 -10.38 25.20 -6.97
N HIS A 155 -9.28 24.61 -7.45
CA HIS A 155 -8.55 25.07 -8.63
C HIS A 155 -8.88 24.27 -9.91
N ALA A 156 -9.70 23.22 -9.81
CA ALA A 156 -10.17 22.51 -10.99
C ALA A 156 -11.22 23.32 -11.75
N ASP A 157 -10.84 23.73 -12.96
CA ASP A 157 -11.72 24.42 -13.92
C ASP A 157 -12.80 23.50 -14.48
N ALA A 158 -12.48 22.21 -14.67
CA ALA A 158 -13.38 21.25 -15.31
C ALA A 158 -14.34 20.57 -14.30
N PRO A 159 -15.68 20.65 -14.48
CA PRO A 159 -16.65 20.07 -13.55
C PRO A 159 -16.49 18.55 -13.34
N TRP A 160 -16.03 17.83 -14.36
CA TRP A 160 -15.83 16.38 -14.27
C TRP A 160 -14.77 15.98 -13.25
N ILE A 161 -13.76 16.83 -13.01
CA ILE A 161 -12.71 16.60 -12.00
C ILE A 161 -13.35 16.62 -10.62
N ARG A 162 -14.18 17.64 -10.36
CA ARG A 162 -14.91 17.75 -9.09
C ARG A 162 -15.84 16.56 -8.88
N ILE A 163 -16.48 16.06 -9.94
CA ILE A 163 -17.32 14.84 -9.88
C ILE A 163 -16.48 13.61 -9.54
N ALA A 164 -15.33 13.41 -10.19
CA ALA A 164 -14.43 12.29 -9.90
C ALA A 164 -13.96 12.32 -8.43
N LEU A 165 -13.59 13.50 -7.93
CA LEU A 165 -13.13 13.69 -6.55
C LEU A 165 -14.24 13.62 -5.49
N ARG A 166 -15.53 13.45 -5.86
CA ARG A 166 -16.60 13.13 -4.89
C ARG A 166 -16.40 11.75 -4.28
N HIS A 167 -15.80 10.83 -5.02
CA HIS A 167 -15.49 9.49 -4.53
C HIS A 167 -14.21 9.44 -3.69
N LEU A 168 -13.39 10.49 -3.70
CA LEU A 168 -12.21 10.58 -2.85
C LEU A 168 -12.57 11.14 -1.47
N LYS A 169 -12.32 10.35 -0.43
CA LYS A 169 -12.22 10.84 0.94
C LYS A 169 -10.74 10.95 1.31
N THR A 170 -10.38 12.05 1.95
CA THR A 170 -9.06 12.25 2.55
C THR A 170 -9.24 12.46 4.04
N MET A 171 -8.27 12.03 4.83
CA MET A 171 -8.34 12.18 6.28
C MET A 171 -7.04 12.76 6.82
N GLU A 172 -7.19 13.59 7.84
CA GLU A 172 -6.09 13.94 8.73
C GLU A 172 -5.82 12.76 9.67
N PRO A 173 -4.54 12.49 10.00
CA PRO A 173 -4.22 11.45 10.96
C PRO A 173 -4.79 11.83 12.33
N THR A 174 -5.52 10.91 12.94
CA THR A 174 -6.11 11.06 14.28
C THR A 174 -5.04 11.05 15.37
N TYR A 175 -3.92 10.39 15.07
CA TYR A 175 -2.72 10.36 15.87
C TYR A 175 -1.51 10.34 14.95
N ASN A 176 -0.47 11.14 15.25
CA ASN A 176 0.77 11.20 14.47
C ASN A 176 1.96 11.52 15.39
N GLN A 177 2.26 10.62 16.32
CA GLN A 177 3.34 10.77 17.31
C GLN A 177 3.89 9.40 17.71
N ARG A 178 5.02 9.36 18.42
CA ARG A 178 5.60 8.12 18.99
C ARG A 178 5.67 6.96 17.99
N ASN A 179 6.14 7.26 16.77
CA ASN A 179 6.25 6.31 15.67
C ASN A 179 4.94 5.65 15.22
N ILE A 180 3.78 6.27 15.45
CA ILE A 180 2.49 5.74 14.98
C ILE A 180 1.74 6.83 14.22
N VAL A 181 1.14 6.45 13.10
CA VAL A 181 0.08 7.19 12.41
C VAL A 181 -1.22 6.42 12.57
N GLY A 182 -2.26 7.07 13.12
CA GLY A 182 -3.57 6.47 13.35
C GLY A 182 -4.64 7.14 12.49
N ASN A 183 -5.56 6.35 11.95
CA ASN A 183 -6.61 6.75 11.02
C ASN A 183 -7.95 6.16 11.44
N LEU A 184 -8.93 7.00 11.78
CA LEU A 184 -10.25 6.55 12.26
C LEU A 184 -11.30 6.64 11.15
N PHE A 185 -11.93 5.52 10.88
CA PHE A 185 -13.09 5.38 10.01
C PHE A 185 -14.34 5.15 10.86
N LEU A 186 -15.40 5.88 10.55
CA LEU A 186 -16.72 5.63 11.12
C LEU A 186 -17.54 4.82 10.12
N GLY A 187 -18.14 3.73 10.58
CA GLY A 187 -18.91 2.80 9.74
C GLY A 187 -18.05 1.68 9.13
N GLN A 188 -18.69 0.82 8.33
CA GLN A 188 -18.05 -0.31 7.67
C GLN A 188 -17.11 0.20 6.56
N ALA A 189 -15.84 0.41 6.93
CA ALA A 189 -14.73 0.55 5.98
C ALA A 189 -14.03 -0.79 5.84
N GLN A 190 -13.72 -1.20 4.61
CA GLN A 190 -12.93 -2.40 4.34
C GLN A 190 -11.79 -2.04 3.40
N ASP A 191 -10.66 -2.74 3.51
CA ASP A 191 -9.59 -2.58 2.54
C ASP A 191 -10.07 -3.06 1.15
N LEU A 192 -9.64 -2.37 0.09
CA LEU A 192 -10.08 -2.65 -1.28
C LEU A 192 -9.67 -4.07 -1.70
N HIS A 193 -8.57 -4.61 -1.16
CA HIS A 193 -8.16 -5.97 -1.48
C HIS A 193 -9.22 -7.00 -1.08
N GLU A 194 -9.82 -6.91 0.12
CA GLU A 194 -10.94 -7.77 0.48
C GLU A 194 -12.18 -7.50 -0.37
N THR A 195 -12.53 -6.22 -0.62
CA THR A 195 -13.67 -5.89 -1.51
C THR A 195 -13.52 -6.54 -2.89
N LEU A 196 -12.33 -6.51 -3.48
CA LEU A 196 -12.08 -7.05 -4.82
C LEU A 196 -12.17 -8.58 -4.88
N LYS A 197 -11.92 -9.31 -3.79
CA LYS A 197 -12.04 -10.78 -3.75
C LYS A 197 -13.47 -11.23 -3.89
N ASP A 198 -14.40 -10.48 -3.29
CA ASP A 198 -15.80 -10.88 -3.16
C ASP A 198 -16.67 -10.44 -4.35
N VAL A 199 -16.09 -9.68 -5.30
CA VAL A 199 -16.79 -9.16 -6.47
C VAL A 199 -16.26 -9.75 -7.79
N ASN A 200 -17.09 -9.68 -8.83
CA ASN A 200 -16.76 -10.18 -10.17
C ASN A 200 -15.78 -9.24 -10.91
N LEU A 201 -15.25 -9.70 -12.04
CA LEU A 201 -14.27 -8.94 -12.83
C LEU A 201 -14.78 -7.55 -13.24
N ASP A 202 -16.04 -7.44 -13.66
CA ASP A 202 -16.64 -6.18 -14.09
C ASP A 202 -16.68 -5.14 -12.97
N GLU A 203 -17.03 -5.57 -11.76
CA GLU A 203 -17.03 -4.72 -10.58
C GLU A 203 -15.60 -4.34 -10.18
N ARG A 204 -14.63 -5.28 -10.23
CA ARG A 204 -13.20 -4.97 -10.01
C ARG A 204 -12.73 -3.85 -10.93
N VAL A 205 -13.06 -3.95 -12.22
CA VAL A 205 -12.71 -2.95 -13.23
C VAL A 205 -13.40 -1.62 -12.96
N SER A 206 -14.67 -1.63 -12.53
CA SER A 206 -15.38 -0.41 -12.13
C SER A 206 -14.67 0.32 -10.99
N HIS A 207 -14.24 -0.41 -9.96
CA HIS A 207 -13.44 0.15 -8.86
C HIS A 207 -12.13 0.75 -9.36
N LEU A 208 -11.36 0.00 -10.15
CA LEU A 208 -10.07 0.46 -10.68
C LEU A 208 -10.20 1.74 -11.50
N ARG A 209 -11.15 1.80 -12.45
CA ARG A 209 -11.40 2.99 -13.28
C ARG A 209 -11.61 4.26 -12.46
N VAL A 210 -12.35 4.17 -11.35
CA VAL A 210 -12.63 5.32 -10.48
C VAL A 210 -11.36 5.77 -9.79
N ILE A 211 -10.63 4.84 -9.16
CA ILE A 211 -9.47 5.18 -8.33
C ILE A 211 -8.28 5.60 -9.21
N ASP A 212 -8.09 4.98 -10.36
CA ASP A 212 -7.04 5.32 -11.32
C ASP A 212 -7.21 6.74 -11.84
N ARG A 213 -8.46 7.11 -12.18
CA ARG A 213 -8.79 8.48 -12.55
C ARG A 213 -8.50 9.47 -11.44
N ILE A 214 -8.84 9.13 -10.19
CA ILE A 214 -8.54 9.98 -9.02
C ILE A 214 -7.02 10.16 -8.86
N GLU A 215 -6.26 9.07 -8.95
CA GLU A 215 -4.80 9.07 -8.80
C GLU A 215 -4.13 9.97 -9.85
N LEU A 216 -4.53 9.85 -11.12
CA LEU A 216 -3.99 10.66 -12.21
C LEU A 216 -4.34 12.16 -12.04
N ILE A 217 -5.58 12.48 -11.63
CA ILE A 217 -5.96 13.85 -11.30
C ILE A 217 -5.07 14.40 -10.18
N LEU A 218 -4.94 13.66 -9.07
CA LEU A 218 -4.13 14.13 -7.93
C LEU A 218 -2.67 14.27 -8.34
N GLY A 219 -2.11 13.33 -9.10
CA GLY A 219 -0.75 13.40 -9.61
C GLY A 219 -0.49 14.64 -10.47
N TYR A 220 -1.44 14.99 -11.35
CA TYR A 220 -1.38 16.20 -12.16
C TYR A 220 -1.36 17.47 -11.29
N TYR A 221 -2.29 17.60 -10.33
CA TYR A 221 -2.37 18.79 -9.47
C TYR A 221 -1.28 18.85 -8.39
N ALA A 222 -0.69 17.72 -8.00
CA ALA A 222 0.34 17.63 -6.97
C ALA A 222 1.57 18.48 -7.32
N ARG A 223 1.92 18.59 -8.60
CA ARG A 223 3.03 19.45 -9.07
C ARG A 223 2.78 20.92 -8.75
N SER A 224 1.61 21.42 -9.12
CA SER A 224 1.22 22.81 -8.85
C SER A 224 1.05 23.05 -7.35
N PHE A 225 0.44 22.12 -6.62
CA PHE A 225 0.28 22.23 -5.19
C PHE A 225 1.63 22.26 -4.44
N ALA A 226 2.59 21.43 -4.84
CA ALA A 226 3.94 21.42 -4.28
C ALA A 226 4.67 22.76 -4.43
N GLN A 227 4.27 23.60 -5.41
CA GLN A 227 4.80 24.96 -5.61
C GLN A 227 4.08 26.04 -4.78
N THR A 228 3.02 25.68 -4.04
CA THR A 228 2.37 26.62 -3.12
C THR A 228 3.16 26.73 -1.80
N ALA A 229 2.90 27.77 -1.00
CA ALA A 229 3.52 27.91 0.31
C ALA A 229 3.18 26.73 1.25
N GLN A 230 1.92 26.27 1.19
CA GLN A 230 1.45 25.15 1.98
C GLN A 230 2.06 23.82 1.52
N GLY A 231 2.04 23.54 0.22
CA GLY A 231 2.66 22.33 -0.34
C GLY A 231 4.15 22.24 -0.04
N ARG A 232 4.91 23.33 -0.21
CA ARG A 232 6.33 23.37 0.19
C ARG A 232 6.55 23.10 1.67
N THR A 233 5.66 23.63 2.52
CA THR A 233 5.75 23.43 3.97
C THR A 233 5.54 21.96 4.34
N LEU A 234 4.59 21.28 3.69
CA LEU A 234 4.30 19.86 3.91
C LEU A 234 5.35 18.94 3.28
N ALA A 235 6.01 19.38 2.21
CA ALA A 235 7.09 18.65 1.56
C ALA A 235 8.47 18.82 2.23
N THR A 236 8.58 19.61 3.31
CA THR A 236 9.85 19.91 4.00
C THR A 236 9.81 19.52 5.47
N ALA A 237 10.82 18.80 5.95
CA ALA A 237 10.95 18.41 7.35
C ALA A 237 11.21 19.63 8.26
N LYS A 238 10.65 19.65 9.47
CA LYS A 238 10.78 20.78 10.42
C LYS A 238 11.98 20.67 11.38
N ASN A 239 12.96 19.82 11.09
CA ASN A 239 14.03 19.45 12.03
C ASN A 239 15.31 20.31 11.88
N GLY A 240 15.16 21.64 11.88
CA GLY A 240 16.29 22.60 11.95
C GLY A 240 17.15 22.76 10.68
N LYS A 241 17.02 21.85 9.71
CA LYS A 241 17.51 21.99 8.33
C LYS A 241 16.33 21.77 7.37
N GLN A 242 16.17 22.64 6.38
CA GLN A 242 15.20 22.40 5.29
C GLN A 242 15.66 21.16 4.53
N GLN A 243 14.99 20.03 4.75
CA GLN A 243 15.20 18.79 4.02
C GLN A 243 13.90 18.39 3.35
N GLU A 244 13.95 18.13 2.05
CA GLU A 244 12.82 17.58 1.31
C GLU A 244 12.45 16.20 1.86
N LEU A 245 11.17 16.02 2.19
CA LEU A 245 10.62 14.78 2.73
C LEU A 245 10.35 13.76 1.62
N PHE A 246 9.83 14.22 0.48
CA PHE A 246 9.51 13.38 -0.68
C PHE A 246 10.69 13.44 -1.65
N LYS A 247 11.42 12.34 -1.77
CA LYS A 247 12.59 12.25 -2.66
C LYS A 247 12.17 11.73 -4.04
N PRO A 248 12.76 12.25 -5.13
CA PRO A 248 12.57 11.68 -6.45
C PRO A 248 13.12 10.26 -6.52
N VAL A 249 12.37 9.39 -7.18
CA VAL A 249 12.78 8.02 -7.47
C VAL A 249 13.66 8.04 -8.72
N ASP A 250 14.91 7.65 -8.54
CA ASP A 250 15.78 7.27 -9.65
C ASP A 250 15.57 5.77 -9.92
N HIS A 251 14.88 5.44 -11.02
CA HIS A 251 14.52 4.06 -11.36
C HIS A 251 15.73 3.17 -11.65
N ARG A 252 16.83 3.73 -12.20
CA ARG A 252 18.06 2.97 -12.43
C ARG A 252 18.70 2.61 -11.09
N ARG A 253 18.79 3.60 -10.20
CA ARG A 253 19.28 3.40 -8.85
C ARG A 253 18.36 2.48 -8.03
N LEU A 254 17.05 2.57 -8.22
CA LEU A 254 16.07 1.71 -7.58
C LEU A 254 16.26 0.25 -8.01
N LEU A 255 16.42 -0.02 -9.30
CA LEU A 255 16.75 -1.33 -9.83
C LEU A 255 18.03 -1.86 -9.19
N TYR A 256 19.11 -1.08 -9.17
CA TYR A 256 20.35 -1.48 -8.54
C TYR A 256 20.21 -1.77 -7.04
N GLU A 257 19.65 -0.84 -6.27
CA GLU A 257 19.60 -0.95 -4.80
C GLU A 257 18.53 -1.92 -4.29
N LYS A 258 17.39 -2.04 -4.97
CA LYS A 258 16.21 -2.78 -4.48
C LYS A 258 16.00 -4.11 -5.17
N VAL A 259 16.56 -4.31 -6.36
CA VAL A 259 16.53 -5.59 -7.08
C VAL A 259 17.89 -6.25 -6.99
N LEU A 260 18.92 -5.64 -7.57
CA LEU A 260 20.21 -6.30 -7.79
C LEU A 260 20.99 -6.52 -6.50
N LEU A 261 21.29 -5.46 -5.76
CA LEU A 261 21.98 -5.55 -4.46
C LEU A 261 21.18 -6.34 -3.42
N ARG A 262 19.86 -6.39 -3.58
CA ARG A 262 18.99 -7.18 -2.70
C ARG A 262 19.09 -8.67 -3.00
N ALA A 263 19.13 -9.03 -4.29
CA ALA A 263 19.26 -10.42 -4.73
C ALA A 263 20.69 -10.95 -4.54
N ASP A 264 21.70 -10.10 -4.76
CA ASP A 264 23.11 -10.42 -4.56
C ASP A 264 23.84 -9.25 -3.86
N PRO A 265 24.02 -9.31 -2.53
CA PRO A 265 24.74 -8.30 -1.77
C PRO A 265 26.23 -8.14 -2.15
N THR A 266 26.83 -9.11 -2.85
CA THR A 266 28.24 -9.05 -3.26
C THR A 266 28.48 -8.01 -4.36
N LEU A 267 27.42 -7.57 -5.06
CA LEU A 267 27.48 -6.54 -6.09
C LEU A 267 27.89 -5.16 -5.58
N LYS A 268 27.86 -4.92 -4.25
CA LYS A 268 28.24 -3.63 -3.65
C LYS A 268 29.65 -3.17 -4.00
N ASN A 269 30.55 -4.11 -4.31
CA ASN A 269 31.95 -3.86 -4.59
C ASN A 269 32.35 -4.24 -6.03
N LYS A 270 31.38 -4.55 -6.91
CA LYS A 270 31.65 -4.91 -8.31
C LYS A 270 31.55 -3.67 -9.22
N PRO A 271 32.30 -3.62 -10.33
CA PRO A 271 32.24 -2.51 -11.28
C PRO A 271 30.86 -2.41 -11.96
N ASP A 272 30.50 -1.19 -12.38
CA ASP A 272 29.19 -0.83 -12.92
C ASP A 272 28.76 -1.62 -14.17
N GLU A 273 29.68 -2.29 -14.87
CA GLU A 273 29.43 -2.83 -16.22
C GLU A 273 28.48 -4.04 -16.27
N GLU A 274 28.47 -4.95 -15.28
CA GLU A 274 27.70 -6.21 -15.37
C GLU A 274 26.17 -6.01 -15.39
N TRP A 275 25.66 -4.96 -14.74
CA TRP A 275 24.22 -4.73 -14.62
C TRP A 275 23.73 -3.51 -15.40
N LYS A 276 24.66 -2.72 -15.96
CA LYS A 276 24.36 -1.50 -16.70
C LYS A 276 23.49 -1.77 -17.92
N ASP A 277 23.78 -2.83 -18.68
CA ASP A 277 22.97 -3.20 -19.85
C ASP A 277 21.50 -3.47 -19.48
N LEU A 278 21.26 -4.12 -18.34
CA LEU A 278 19.91 -4.35 -17.83
C LEU A 278 19.26 -3.05 -17.35
N ALA A 279 20.00 -2.19 -16.65
CA ALA A 279 19.49 -0.90 -16.21
C ALA A 279 19.19 0.07 -17.37
N ASP A 280 19.99 0.05 -18.43
CA ASP A 280 19.77 0.82 -19.65
C ASP A 280 18.56 0.28 -20.42
N LEU A 281 18.41 -1.05 -20.52
CA LEU A 281 17.22 -1.69 -21.12
C LEU A 281 15.92 -1.27 -20.41
N LEU A 282 15.94 -1.22 -19.08
CA LEU A 282 14.79 -0.93 -18.23
C LEU A 282 14.64 0.56 -17.90
N ALA A 283 15.51 1.42 -18.42
CA ALA A 283 15.45 2.85 -18.18
C ALA A 283 14.12 3.41 -18.68
N ILE A 284 13.45 4.18 -17.83
CA ILE A 284 12.19 4.84 -18.18
C ILE A 284 12.53 6.16 -18.88
N GLU A 285 12.14 6.25 -20.15
CA GLU A 285 12.30 7.44 -20.98
C GLU A 285 10.90 7.91 -21.36
N THR A 286 10.41 8.96 -20.69
CA THR A 286 9.11 9.55 -20.96
C THR A 286 9.14 11.06 -20.73
N HIS A 287 8.29 11.79 -21.44
CA HIS A 287 8.08 13.22 -21.19
C HIS A 287 7.15 13.48 -20.00
N LEU A 288 6.47 12.45 -19.49
CA LEU A 288 5.61 12.57 -18.33
C LEU A 288 6.44 12.95 -17.10
N PRO A 289 5.99 13.92 -16.29
CA PRO A 289 6.75 14.38 -15.13
C PRO A 289 6.47 13.51 -13.90
N GLN A 290 7.51 13.23 -13.13
CA GLN A 290 7.33 12.72 -11.77
C GLN A 290 6.64 13.77 -10.87
N THR A 291 5.86 13.28 -9.91
CA THR A 291 5.04 14.08 -8.99
C THR A 291 4.99 13.43 -7.62
N VAL A 292 4.48 14.12 -6.60
CA VAL A 292 4.30 13.50 -5.28
C VAL A 292 3.21 12.44 -5.37
N VAL A 293 3.55 11.19 -5.08
CA VAL A 293 2.66 10.02 -5.15
C VAL A 293 2.58 9.30 -3.80
N HIS A 294 1.61 8.39 -3.67
CA HIS A 294 1.47 7.53 -2.49
C HIS A 294 2.70 6.62 -2.26
N GLY A 295 3.33 6.15 -3.34
CA GLY A 295 4.51 5.29 -3.34
C GLY A 295 4.26 3.80 -3.07
N ASP A 296 3.05 3.44 -2.60
CA ASP A 296 2.63 2.06 -2.36
C ASP A 296 1.10 1.92 -2.46
N ALA A 297 0.55 2.10 -3.66
CA ALA A 297 -0.90 2.16 -3.89
C ALA A 297 -1.56 0.79 -4.06
N LEU A 298 -1.08 -0.22 -3.33
CA LEU A 298 -1.69 -1.55 -3.30
C LEU A 298 -3.16 -1.47 -2.87
N PRO A 299 -4.03 -2.40 -3.31
CA PRO A 299 -5.43 -2.40 -2.88
C PRO A 299 -5.60 -2.50 -1.35
N ALA A 300 -4.64 -3.09 -0.63
CA ALA A 300 -4.65 -3.13 0.84
C ALA A 300 -4.51 -1.73 1.48
N ASN A 301 -3.90 -0.77 0.79
CA ASN A 301 -3.66 0.60 1.26
C ASN A 301 -4.76 1.58 0.83
N MET A 302 -5.93 1.06 0.45
CA MET A 302 -7.09 1.85 0.04
C MET A 302 -8.33 1.35 0.78
N MET A 303 -8.93 2.20 1.62
CA MET A 303 -10.18 1.87 2.31
C MET A 303 -11.38 2.23 1.45
N VAL A 304 -12.34 1.32 1.36
CA VAL A 304 -13.63 1.47 0.66
C VAL A 304 -14.74 1.60 1.68
N GLN A 305 -15.62 2.60 1.50
CA GLN A 305 -16.83 2.79 2.30
C GLN A 305 -18.03 3.06 1.40
N GLY A 306 -19.19 2.47 1.72
CA GLY A 306 -20.44 2.67 0.98
C GLY A 306 -20.65 1.69 -0.17
N ALA A 307 -21.66 1.94 -1.00
CA ALA A 307 -22.03 1.09 -2.13
C ALA A 307 -22.54 1.92 -3.32
N GLY A 308 -22.35 1.40 -4.53
CA GLY A 308 -22.82 2.00 -5.79
C GLY A 308 -22.33 3.44 -5.98
N SER A 309 -23.27 4.37 -6.21
CA SER A 309 -22.94 5.80 -6.43
C SER A 309 -22.45 6.54 -5.18
N ARG A 310 -22.52 5.90 -4.01
CA ARG A 310 -22.05 6.44 -2.72
C ARG A 310 -20.79 5.74 -2.22
N THR A 311 -20.06 5.06 -3.09
CA THR A 311 -18.76 4.48 -2.75
C THR A 311 -17.70 5.56 -2.62
N PHE A 312 -16.93 5.50 -1.54
CA PHE A 312 -15.80 6.39 -1.26
C PHE A 312 -14.52 5.60 -1.05
N TYR A 313 -13.41 6.16 -1.53
CA TYR A 313 -12.07 5.61 -1.48
C TYR A 313 -11.19 6.53 -0.61
N THR A 314 -10.49 5.95 0.35
CA THR A 314 -9.57 6.67 1.24
C THR A 314 -8.20 6.01 1.23
N PRO A 315 -7.17 6.65 0.66
CA PRO A 315 -5.80 6.13 0.75
C PRO A 315 -5.29 6.17 2.20
N ILE A 316 -4.55 5.15 2.59
CA ILE A 316 -3.94 4.99 3.92
C ILE A 316 -2.52 4.44 3.76
N ASP A 317 -1.71 4.53 4.81
CA ASP A 317 -0.35 3.96 4.84
C ASP A 317 0.65 4.60 3.86
N PHE A 318 0.90 5.89 4.03
CA PHE A 318 1.81 6.68 3.21
C PHE A 318 3.31 6.48 3.56
N GLU A 319 3.72 5.31 4.05
CA GLU A 319 5.13 5.03 4.42
C GLU A 319 6.10 5.33 3.28
N PHE A 320 5.69 4.99 2.06
CA PHE A 320 6.50 5.02 0.86
C PHE A 320 6.29 6.26 -0.01
N ALA A 321 5.54 7.26 0.48
CA ALA A 321 5.29 8.47 -0.30
C ALA A 321 6.60 9.13 -0.76
N CYS A 322 6.65 9.44 -2.06
CA CYS A 322 7.85 9.88 -2.76
C CYS A 322 7.47 10.76 -3.96
N VAL A 323 8.48 11.20 -4.72
CA VAL A 323 8.27 11.81 -6.05
C VAL A 323 8.53 10.73 -7.11
N ASP A 324 7.50 10.33 -7.85
CA ASP A 324 7.53 9.25 -8.85
C ASP A 324 6.43 9.48 -9.92
N TYR A 325 6.34 8.60 -10.91
CA TYR A 325 5.26 8.57 -11.90
C TYR A 325 3.94 8.14 -11.27
N ALA A 326 2.85 8.87 -11.53
CA ALA A 326 1.52 8.51 -11.04
C ALA A 326 1.07 7.13 -11.56
N GLU A 327 1.55 6.76 -12.75
CA GLU A 327 1.36 5.47 -13.41
C GLU A 327 1.88 4.30 -12.59
N LYS A 328 2.93 4.51 -11.77
CA LYS A 328 3.44 3.45 -10.90
C LYS A 328 2.36 2.96 -9.93
N MET A 329 1.51 3.88 -9.46
CA MET A 329 0.42 3.57 -8.54
C MET A 329 -0.66 2.71 -9.21
N LEU A 330 -0.95 2.97 -10.50
CA LEU A 330 -1.84 2.16 -11.32
C LEU A 330 -1.31 0.71 -11.41
N VAL A 331 -0.06 0.56 -11.82
CA VAL A 331 0.60 -0.74 -12.01
C VAL A 331 0.64 -1.56 -10.72
N GLN A 332 1.04 -0.93 -9.61
CA GLN A 332 1.05 -1.60 -8.30
C GLN A 332 -0.34 -2.11 -7.90
N ARG A 333 -1.38 -1.29 -8.15
CA ARG A 333 -2.76 -1.63 -7.82
C ARG A 333 -3.26 -2.79 -8.68
N TRP A 334 -3.15 -2.66 -10.00
CA TRP A 334 -3.55 -3.65 -10.99
C TRP A 334 -2.97 -5.03 -10.69
N ALA A 335 -1.69 -5.09 -10.33
CA ALA A 335 -0.97 -6.33 -10.02
C ALA A 335 -1.58 -7.13 -8.84
N LYS A 336 -2.38 -6.51 -7.97
CA LYS A 336 -3.05 -7.17 -6.82
C LYS A 336 -4.58 -7.09 -6.88
N SER A 337 -5.14 -6.64 -7.99
CA SER A 337 -6.59 -6.46 -8.15
C SER A 337 -7.32 -7.65 -8.79
N GLY A 338 -6.60 -8.72 -9.14
CA GLY A 338 -7.22 -9.93 -9.70
C GLY A 338 -7.78 -9.72 -11.11
N ILE A 339 -7.10 -8.89 -11.91
CA ILE A 339 -7.42 -8.64 -13.34
C ILE A 339 -6.47 -9.36 -14.30
N TYR A 340 -5.46 -10.06 -13.77
CA TYR A 340 -4.52 -10.87 -14.52
C TYR A 340 -4.70 -12.35 -14.17
N ASP A 341 -4.45 -13.24 -15.13
CA ASP A 341 -4.33 -14.66 -14.89
C ASP A 341 -2.99 -15.03 -14.22
N HIS A 342 -2.77 -16.32 -14.00
CA HIS A 342 -1.53 -16.83 -13.41
C HIS A 342 -0.30 -16.58 -14.31
N LEU A 343 -0.46 -16.42 -15.62
CA LEU A 343 0.63 -16.11 -16.56
C LEU A 343 0.87 -14.59 -16.71
N GLY A 344 0.19 -13.76 -15.90
CA GLY A 344 0.29 -12.30 -16.00
C GLY A 344 -0.32 -11.73 -17.28
N ARG A 345 -1.23 -12.47 -17.92
CA ARG A 345 -2.03 -11.98 -19.05
C ARG A 345 -3.28 -11.32 -18.52
N SER A 346 -3.65 -10.18 -19.09
CA SER A 346 -4.87 -9.50 -18.71
C SER A 346 -6.07 -10.35 -19.07
N LEU A 347 -7.01 -10.48 -18.13
CA LEU A 347 -8.29 -11.16 -18.37
C LEU A 347 -9.12 -10.37 -19.40
N ALA A 348 -9.94 -11.09 -20.17
CA ALA A 348 -10.95 -10.51 -21.04
C ALA A 348 -12.28 -10.36 -20.29
N ARG A 349 -13.08 -9.35 -20.65
CA ARG A 349 -14.44 -9.21 -20.12
C ARG A 349 -15.41 -9.96 -21.03
N GLU A 350 -16.39 -10.64 -20.44
CA GLU A 350 -17.45 -11.33 -21.20
C GLU A 350 -18.24 -10.37 -22.11
N VAL A 351 -18.33 -9.09 -21.73
CA VAL A 351 -19.13 -8.07 -22.42
C VAL A 351 -18.36 -7.38 -23.56
N SER A 352 -17.03 -7.55 -23.64
CA SER A 352 -16.19 -6.96 -24.68
C SER A 352 -15.13 -7.98 -25.11
N GLU A 353 -15.44 -8.77 -26.15
CA GLU A 353 -14.49 -9.75 -26.73
C GLU A 353 -13.28 -9.09 -27.41
N LYS A 354 -13.27 -7.75 -27.58
CA LYS A 354 -12.26 -7.06 -28.40
C LYS A 354 -11.07 -6.52 -27.61
N ASP A 355 -11.25 -6.12 -26.35
CA ASP A 355 -10.20 -5.47 -25.55
C ASP A 355 -9.99 -6.19 -24.22
N THR A 356 -8.73 -6.40 -23.84
CA THR A 356 -8.38 -6.92 -22.51
C THR A 356 -8.66 -5.85 -21.45
N VAL A 357 -8.87 -6.26 -20.20
CA VAL A 357 -9.08 -5.33 -19.07
C VAL A 357 -7.96 -4.30 -18.96
N GLU A 358 -6.70 -4.70 -19.10
CA GLU A 358 -5.55 -3.79 -19.04
C GLU A 358 -5.59 -2.73 -20.14
N GLN A 359 -5.92 -3.12 -21.39
CA GLN A 359 -6.03 -2.17 -22.50
C GLN A 359 -7.17 -1.17 -22.27
N GLU A 360 -8.28 -1.64 -21.72
CA GLU A 360 -9.39 -0.79 -21.33
C GLU A 360 -8.99 0.23 -20.24
N LEU A 361 -8.21 -0.19 -19.23
CA LEU A 361 -7.72 0.70 -18.18
C LEU A 361 -6.69 1.72 -18.73
N ILE A 362 -5.83 1.29 -19.64
CA ILE A 362 -4.91 2.17 -20.38
C ILE A 362 -5.69 3.24 -21.16
N ASP A 363 -6.74 2.85 -21.89
CA ASP A 363 -7.59 3.81 -22.62
C ASP A 363 -8.22 4.85 -21.69
N LYS A 364 -8.68 4.43 -20.50
CA LYS A 364 -9.25 5.34 -19.51
C LYS A 364 -8.21 6.26 -18.89
N ALA A 365 -6.98 5.78 -18.67
CA ALA A 365 -5.87 6.60 -18.21
C ALA A 365 -5.49 7.67 -19.26
N LEU A 366 -5.32 7.27 -20.52
CA LEU A 366 -5.04 8.16 -21.63
C LEU A 366 -6.14 9.21 -21.83
N HIS A 367 -7.41 8.79 -21.80
CA HIS A 367 -8.54 9.72 -21.86
C HIS A 367 -8.53 10.72 -20.69
N THR A 368 -8.12 10.28 -19.48
CA THR A 368 -7.97 11.17 -18.32
C THR A 368 -6.88 12.21 -18.56
N TYR A 369 -5.71 11.81 -19.09
CA TYR A 369 -4.65 12.74 -19.46
C TYR A 369 -5.06 13.75 -20.52
N GLN A 370 -5.68 13.27 -21.60
CA GLN A 370 -6.22 14.14 -22.65
C GLN A 370 -7.21 15.15 -22.07
N ALA A 371 -8.12 14.71 -21.18
CA ALA A 371 -9.08 15.59 -20.53
C ALA A 371 -8.44 16.59 -19.56
N LEU A 372 -7.25 16.30 -19.03
CA LEU A 372 -6.42 17.22 -18.23
C LEU A 372 -5.56 18.15 -19.09
N GLY A 373 -5.59 18.01 -20.43
CA GLY A 373 -4.78 18.79 -21.35
C GLY A 373 -3.32 18.32 -21.43
N VAL A 374 -3.02 17.09 -20.99
CA VAL A 374 -1.70 16.48 -21.11
C VAL A 374 -1.70 15.62 -22.38
N ALA A 375 -0.87 16.01 -23.35
CA ALA A 375 -0.67 15.22 -24.56
C ALA A 375 0.20 14.01 -24.22
N VAL A 376 -0.32 12.80 -24.40
CA VAL A 376 0.41 11.55 -24.14
C VAL A 376 0.22 10.65 -25.35
N ASP A 377 1.33 10.19 -25.94
CA ASP A 377 1.30 9.20 -27.00
C ASP A 377 0.95 7.81 -26.43
N ARG A 378 0.12 7.05 -27.15
CA ARG A 378 -0.32 5.73 -26.69
C ARG A 378 0.85 4.77 -26.53
N THR A 379 1.71 4.70 -27.55
CA THR A 379 2.83 3.76 -27.56
C THR A 379 3.82 4.09 -26.46
N GLU A 380 4.13 5.38 -26.26
CA GLU A 380 4.95 5.83 -25.14
C GLU A 380 4.34 5.43 -23.78
N PHE A 381 3.01 5.62 -23.62
CA PHE A 381 2.33 5.28 -22.37
C PHE A 381 2.32 3.77 -22.10
N GLU A 382 2.07 2.96 -23.12
CA GLU A 382 2.12 1.49 -23.01
C GLU A 382 3.53 1.02 -22.65
N GLN A 383 4.58 1.60 -23.25
CA GLN A 383 5.97 1.31 -22.89
C GLN A 383 6.29 1.72 -21.46
N LEU A 384 5.81 2.88 -21.00
CA LEU A 384 5.95 3.33 -19.61
C LEU A 384 5.31 2.32 -18.64
N ILE A 385 4.05 1.95 -18.88
CA ILE A 385 3.33 0.96 -18.08
C ILE A 385 4.07 -0.39 -18.07
N GLY A 386 4.53 -0.85 -19.23
CA GLY A 386 5.31 -2.08 -19.37
C GLY A 386 6.60 -2.07 -18.55
N LYS A 387 7.40 -1.00 -18.66
CA LYS A 387 8.64 -0.84 -17.87
C LYS A 387 8.36 -0.77 -16.37
N LEU A 388 7.32 -0.05 -15.96
CA LEU A 388 6.90 0.02 -14.56
C LEU A 388 6.42 -1.34 -14.01
N LYS A 389 5.77 -2.18 -14.84
CA LYS A 389 5.39 -3.56 -14.52
C LYS A 389 6.61 -4.44 -14.34
N ILE A 390 7.56 -4.41 -15.27
CA ILE A 390 8.83 -5.16 -15.18
C ILE A 390 9.56 -4.80 -13.88
N GLU A 391 9.71 -3.51 -13.59
CA GLU A 391 10.34 -3.05 -12.36
C GLU A 391 9.59 -3.53 -11.10
N ASN A 392 8.25 -3.51 -11.11
CA ASN A 392 7.44 -4.01 -9.99
C ASN A 392 7.62 -5.51 -9.77
N HIS A 393 7.61 -6.31 -10.84
CA HIS A 393 7.84 -7.75 -10.78
C HIS A 393 9.24 -8.10 -10.26
N LEU A 394 10.27 -7.43 -10.78
CA LEU A 394 11.65 -7.63 -10.30
C LEU A 394 11.84 -7.24 -8.83
N GLN A 395 11.19 -6.17 -8.37
CA GLN A 395 11.21 -5.80 -6.95
C GLN A 395 10.56 -6.86 -6.06
N TRP A 396 9.45 -7.47 -6.52
CA TRP A 396 8.82 -8.58 -5.79
C TRP A 396 9.67 -9.85 -5.82
N ALA A 397 10.25 -10.21 -6.97
CA ALA A 397 11.19 -11.33 -7.06
C ALA A 397 12.35 -11.17 -6.07
N ALA A 398 13.02 -10.01 -6.07
CA ALA A 398 14.10 -9.72 -5.12
C ALA A 398 13.65 -9.68 -3.67
N ARG A 399 12.41 -9.23 -3.38
CA ARG A 399 11.85 -9.26 -2.03
C ARG A 399 11.64 -10.69 -1.56
N HIS A 400 11.02 -11.55 -2.37
CA HIS A 400 10.79 -12.95 -2.03
C HIS A 400 12.09 -13.73 -1.93
N LYS A 401 13.07 -13.46 -2.78
CA LYS A 401 14.40 -14.07 -2.70
C LYS A 401 15.09 -13.76 -1.39
N LYS A 402 15.22 -12.47 -1.08
CA LYS A 402 15.82 -12.04 0.19
C LYS A 402 15.09 -12.67 1.36
N TYR A 403 13.77 -12.77 1.27
CA TYR A 403 12.98 -13.37 2.34
C TYR A 403 13.26 -14.88 2.49
N ALA A 404 13.34 -15.64 1.39
CA ALA A 404 13.76 -17.04 1.43
C ALA A 404 15.15 -17.19 2.06
N ASP A 405 16.10 -16.33 1.70
CA ASP A 405 17.46 -16.34 2.22
C ASP A 405 17.50 -16.01 3.72
N ASP A 406 16.79 -14.96 4.17
CA ASP A 406 16.69 -14.59 5.58
C ASP A 406 16.00 -15.70 6.42
N LEU A 407 15.08 -16.49 5.83
CA LEU A 407 14.44 -17.63 6.50
C LEU A 407 15.35 -18.85 6.68
N LYS A 408 16.30 -19.07 5.77
CA LYS A 408 17.23 -20.21 5.86
C LYS A 408 18.11 -20.12 7.12
N ASP A 409 18.34 -18.90 7.61
CA ASP A 409 19.06 -18.64 8.85
C ASP A 409 18.17 -18.71 10.10
N ASP A 410 16.84 -18.79 9.95
CA ASP A 410 15.89 -18.91 11.06
C ASP A 410 15.59 -20.38 11.37
N LEU A 411 16.10 -20.85 12.51
CA LEU A 411 15.90 -22.21 13.02
C LEU A 411 14.44 -22.63 13.24
N LYS A 412 13.47 -21.72 13.12
CA LYS A 412 12.03 -21.98 13.27
C LYS A 412 11.25 -21.92 11.97
N ALA A 413 11.87 -21.53 10.85
CA ALA A 413 11.22 -21.55 9.56
C ALA A 413 10.98 -22.99 9.10
N SER A 414 9.81 -23.26 8.50
CA SER A 414 9.56 -24.56 7.85
C SER A 414 10.10 -24.55 6.42
N ASP A 415 10.59 -25.70 5.96
CA ASP A 415 11.05 -25.89 4.58
C ASP A 415 9.96 -25.49 3.56
N ASP A 416 8.70 -25.82 3.83
CA ASP A 416 7.56 -25.41 3.00
C ASP A 416 7.42 -23.88 2.85
N THR A 417 7.71 -23.13 3.92
CA THR A 417 7.63 -21.66 3.89
C THR A 417 8.74 -21.09 3.04
N ILE A 418 9.96 -21.63 3.18
CA ILE A 418 11.12 -21.25 2.37
C ILE A 418 10.84 -21.55 0.90
N LYS A 419 10.42 -22.78 0.58
CA LYS A 419 10.10 -23.21 -0.78
C LYS A 419 9.04 -22.31 -1.43
N LYS A 420 7.99 -21.95 -0.69
CA LYS A 420 6.98 -21.00 -1.18
C LYS A 420 7.57 -19.63 -1.55
N GLN A 421 8.55 -19.12 -0.80
CA GLN A 421 9.20 -17.85 -1.15
C GLN A 421 10.11 -18.00 -2.38
N GLU A 422 10.78 -19.15 -2.54
CA GLU A 422 11.56 -19.45 -3.74
C GLU A 422 10.68 -19.57 -4.99
N ASP A 423 9.54 -20.24 -4.87
CA ASP A 423 8.57 -20.36 -5.97
C ASP A 423 7.99 -18.98 -6.36
N LEU A 424 7.66 -18.14 -5.37
CA LEU A 424 7.23 -16.75 -5.63
C LEU A 424 8.34 -15.91 -6.27
N THR A 425 9.61 -16.18 -5.93
CA THR A 425 10.76 -15.51 -6.55
C THR A 425 10.82 -15.83 -8.04
N GLN A 426 10.81 -17.12 -8.38
CA GLN A 426 10.85 -17.61 -9.76
C GLN A 426 9.62 -17.16 -10.55
N TYR A 427 8.45 -17.18 -9.91
CA TYR A 427 7.21 -16.71 -10.50
C TYR A 427 7.28 -15.23 -10.94
N PHE A 428 7.64 -14.32 -10.04
CA PHE A 428 7.72 -12.90 -10.38
C PHE A 428 8.87 -12.59 -11.34
N HIS A 429 9.98 -13.32 -11.25
CA HIS A 429 11.04 -13.25 -12.27
C HIS A 429 10.51 -13.66 -13.66
N THR A 430 9.76 -14.76 -13.74
CA THR A 430 9.15 -15.23 -14.99
C THR A 430 8.21 -14.18 -15.58
N LEU A 431 7.34 -13.58 -14.76
CA LEU A 431 6.47 -12.49 -15.20
C LEU A 431 7.25 -11.27 -15.73
N ALA A 432 8.37 -10.93 -15.08
CA ALA A 432 9.23 -9.84 -15.55
C ALA A 432 9.81 -10.15 -16.93
N VAL A 433 10.35 -11.35 -17.15
CA VAL A 433 10.91 -11.75 -18.46
C VAL A 433 9.83 -11.79 -19.55
N LEU A 434 8.65 -12.33 -19.24
CA LEU A 434 7.51 -12.33 -20.17
C LEU A 434 7.10 -10.90 -20.56
N GLU A 435 7.08 -9.97 -19.60
CA GLU A 435 6.78 -8.57 -19.90
C GLU A 435 7.91 -7.90 -20.71
N ILE A 436 9.20 -8.16 -20.43
CA ILE A 436 10.32 -7.65 -21.24
C ILE A 436 10.17 -8.08 -22.71
N LYS A 437 9.81 -9.35 -22.96
CA LYS A 437 9.54 -9.89 -24.29
C LYS A 437 8.32 -9.25 -24.94
N ARG A 438 7.21 -9.15 -24.19
CA ARG A 438 5.95 -8.52 -24.65
C ARG A 438 6.15 -7.06 -25.07
N GLN A 439 7.02 -6.34 -24.38
CA GLN A 439 7.38 -4.96 -24.70
C GLN A 439 8.38 -4.83 -25.87
N GLY A 440 8.82 -5.95 -26.46
CA GLY A 440 9.77 -5.95 -27.58
C GLY A 440 11.18 -5.47 -27.20
N LEU A 441 11.51 -5.45 -25.91
CA LEU A 441 12.82 -5.00 -25.42
C LEU A 441 13.92 -6.05 -25.72
N ILE A 442 13.53 -7.31 -25.82
CA ILE A 442 14.35 -8.44 -26.27
C ILE A 442 13.51 -9.34 -27.18
N SER A 443 14.17 -10.26 -27.91
CA SER A 443 13.48 -11.24 -28.76
C SER A 443 12.52 -12.13 -27.97
N GLU A 444 11.37 -12.49 -28.54
CA GLU A 444 10.39 -13.39 -27.93
C GLU A 444 10.99 -14.78 -27.65
N ASP A 445 11.83 -15.26 -28.56
CA ASP A 445 12.55 -16.54 -28.46
C ASP A 445 13.80 -16.47 -27.57
N ALA A 446 14.11 -15.31 -26.98
CA ALA A 446 15.28 -15.16 -26.14
C ALA A 446 15.21 -16.05 -24.89
N THR A 447 16.31 -16.69 -24.57
CA THR A 447 16.52 -17.60 -23.43
C THR A 447 17.78 -17.21 -22.68
N ALA A 448 18.02 -17.81 -21.52
CA ALA A 448 19.29 -17.63 -20.78
C ALA A 448 20.53 -18.07 -21.59
N SER A 449 20.37 -18.92 -22.62
CA SER A 449 21.46 -19.33 -23.51
C SER A 449 21.67 -18.41 -24.72
N THR A 450 20.72 -17.51 -25.02
CA THR A 450 20.74 -16.68 -26.24
C THR A 450 20.74 -15.18 -25.96
N ASP A 451 20.39 -14.74 -24.75
CA ASP A 451 20.45 -13.33 -24.33
C ASP A 451 21.12 -13.20 -22.95
N HIS A 452 22.20 -12.42 -22.89
CA HIS A 452 23.01 -12.27 -21.67
C HIS A 452 22.25 -11.58 -20.53
N ARG A 453 21.24 -10.75 -20.84
CA ARG A 453 20.44 -10.04 -19.83
C ARG A 453 19.43 -11.00 -19.18
N ILE A 454 18.84 -11.91 -19.96
CA ILE A 454 18.06 -13.03 -19.41
C ILE A 454 18.98 -13.94 -18.59
N ALA A 455 20.16 -14.28 -19.11
CA ALA A 455 21.13 -15.10 -18.40
C ALA A 455 21.50 -14.50 -17.03
N TYR A 456 21.72 -13.18 -17.00
CA TYR A 456 22.02 -12.45 -15.78
C TYR A 456 20.87 -12.51 -14.77
N LEU A 457 19.63 -12.23 -15.20
CA LEU A 457 18.44 -12.35 -14.35
C LEU A 457 18.25 -13.79 -13.84
N ALA A 458 18.46 -14.79 -14.69
CA ALA A 458 18.37 -16.20 -14.31
C ALA A 458 19.44 -16.59 -13.29
N GLY A 459 20.65 -16.04 -13.39
CA GLY A 459 21.69 -16.21 -12.38
C GLY A 459 21.31 -15.67 -11.00
N LEU A 460 20.46 -14.63 -10.95
CA LEU A 460 19.99 -14.03 -9.69
C LEU A 460 18.75 -14.73 -9.11
N PHE A 461 17.79 -15.10 -9.97
CA PHE A 461 16.45 -15.52 -9.55
C PHE A 461 16.08 -16.97 -9.91
N GLY A 462 16.99 -17.70 -10.56
CA GLY A 462 16.72 -19.02 -11.15
C GLY A 462 16.15 -18.93 -12.56
N GLU A 463 16.05 -20.06 -13.25
CA GLU A 463 15.46 -20.11 -14.59
C GLU A 463 13.97 -19.72 -14.58
N THR A 464 13.47 -19.25 -15.73
CA THR A 464 12.05 -18.94 -15.90
C THR A 464 11.24 -20.23 -15.95
N LEU A 465 10.03 -20.20 -15.37
CA LEU A 465 9.10 -21.33 -15.37
C LEU A 465 8.49 -21.54 -16.76
N SER A 466 8.20 -22.79 -17.11
CA SER A 466 7.31 -23.10 -18.24
C SER A 466 5.86 -22.76 -17.92
N GLU A 467 4.97 -22.72 -18.92
CA GLU A 467 3.53 -22.43 -18.66
C GLU A 467 2.84 -23.48 -17.78
N ALA A 468 3.38 -24.71 -17.71
CA ALA A 468 2.79 -25.80 -16.93
C ALA A 468 3.21 -25.77 -15.45
N GLU A 469 4.31 -25.08 -15.13
CA GLU A 469 4.88 -24.90 -13.80
C GLU A 469 4.37 -23.60 -13.16
#